data_AF-A0A7W0L3Y4-F1
#
_entry.id   AF-A0A7W0L3Y4-F1
#
_cell.length_a   1.000
_cell.length_b   1.000
_cell.length_c   1.000
_cell.angle_alpha   90.00
_cell.angle_beta   90.00
_cell.angle_gamma   90.00
#
_symmetry.space_group_name_H-M   'P 1'
#
loop_
_entity.id
_entity.type
_entity.pdbx_description
1 polymer ?
#
loop_
_entity_poly.entity_id
_entity_poly.type
_entity_poly.pdbx_seq_one_letter_code
_entity_poly.pdbx_strand_id
1 'polypeptide(L)' 'MDPDILSGAEEFSFVGGPVGALLIHGFTGSPQALRGLGEYLAARGIAVEGIRLPGHGTTWQDLNLRSAHEWVAAVEQGYE' A
#
# COMPACT_ATOMS: atom_id res chain seq x y z
N MET A 1 -4.10 14.36 -14.29
CA MET A 1 -4.94 14.17 -13.09
C MET A 1 -4.57 12.82 -12.55
N ASP A 2 -4.28 12.73 -11.25
CA ASP A 2 -4.26 11.41 -10.63
C ASP A 2 -5.63 10.77 -10.83
N PRO A 3 -5.71 9.53 -11.31
CA PRO A 3 -6.97 8.86 -11.46
C PRO A 3 -7.65 8.70 -10.10
N ASP A 4 -8.98 8.78 -10.09
CA ASP A 4 -9.76 8.56 -8.87
C ASP A 4 -9.40 7.21 -8.25
N ILE A 5 -9.05 7.24 -6.97
CA ILE A 5 -8.77 6.03 -6.19
C ILE A 5 -10.11 5.33 -5.94
N LEU A 6 -10.15 4.02 -6.21
CA LEU A 6 -11.30 3.19 -5.90
C LEU A 6 -11.52 3.16 -4.39
N SER A 7 -12.78 3.27 -3.97
CA SER A 7 -13.14 3.20 -2.56
C SER A 7 -12.62 1.91 -1.91
N GLY A 8 -11.91 2.05 -0.80
CA GLY A 8 -11.28 0.95 -0.06
C GLY A 8 -9.85 0.64 -0.50
N ALA A 9 -9.38 1.20 -1.62
CA ALA A 9 -8.01 1.02 -2.10
C ALA A 9 -7.04 2.08 -1.53
N GLU A 10 -7.49 2.95 -0.63
CA GLU A 10 -6.64 3.98 -0.02
C GLU A 10 -5.51 3.36 0.79
N GLU A 11 -4.40 4.08 0.85
CA GLU A 11 -3.29 3.76 1.77
C GLU A 11 -3.76 3.82 3.22
N PHE A 12 -3.02 3.17 4.11
CA PHE A 12 -3.33 3.20 5.53
C PHE A 12 -2.08 3.23 6.39
N SER A 13 -2.20 3.94 7.51
CA SER A 13 -1.18 4.04 8.55
C SER A 13 -1.79 3.65 9.89
N PHE A 14 -1.04 2.89 10.67
CA PHE A 14 -1.35 2.61 12.06
C PHE A 14 -0.16 2.96 12.94
N VAL A 15 -0.41 3.80 13.94
CA VAL A 15 0.59 4.20 14.93
C VAL A 15 0.94 2.99 15.82
N GLY A 16 2.22 2.78 16.07
CA GLY A 16 2.74 1.72 16.94
C GLY A 16 4.04 2.10 17.64
N GLY A 17 4.74 1.09 18.15
CA GLY A 17 6.03 1.22 18.83
C GLY A 17 7.22 1.37 17.86
N PRO A 18 8.46 1.16 18.34
CA PRO A 18 9.67 1.43 17.56
C PRO A 18 9.95 0.43 16.42
N VAL A 19 9.17 -0.64 16.30
CA VAL A 19 9.28 -1.63 15.23
C VAL A 19 8.20 -1.34 14.19
N GLY A 20 8.61 -1.15 12.94
CA GLY A 20 7.74 -0.89 11.80
C GLY A 20 7.55 -2.11 10.89
N ALA A 21 6.39 -2.19 10.23
CA ALA A 21 6.11 -3.14 9.16
C ALA A 21 5.51 -2.42 7.94
N LEU A 22 6.19 -2.49 6.80
CA LEU A 22 5.67 -2.03 5.51
C LEU A 22 4.92 -3.18 4.83
N LEU A 23 3.65 -2.94 4.48
CA LEU A 23 2.77 -3.92 3.86
C LEU A 23 2.58 -3.62 2.37
N ILE A 24 3.01 -4.56 1.53
CA ILE A 24 3.01 -4.44 0.07
C ILE A 24 2.04 -5.46 -0.52
N HIS A 25 1.01 -4.99 -1.21
CA HIS A 25 0.03 -5.87 -1.85
C HIS A 25 0.56 -6.48 -3.15
N GLY A 26 -0.13 -7.53 -3.63
CA GLY A 26 0.21 -8.21 -4.89
C GLY A 26 -0.27 -7.50 -6.16
N PHE A 27 0.14 -8.03 -7.31
CA PHE A 27 -0.27 -7.56 -8.64
C PHE A 27 -1.80 -7.57 -8.81
N THR A 28 -2.35 -6.51 -9.41
CA THR A 28 -3.81 -6.23 -9.53
C THR A 28 -4.55 -6.01 -8.20
N GLY A 29 -3.87 -6.15 -7.06
CA GLY A 29 -4.43 -5.93 -5.74
C GLY A 29 -4.48 -4.47 -5.33
N SER A 30 -4.74 -4.26 -4.04
CA SER A 30 -4.78 -2.95 -3.39
C SER A 30 -4.43 -3.10 -1.89
N PRO A 31 -4.18 -2.00 -1.16
CA PRO A 31 -3.92 -2.04 0.28
C PRO A 31 -5.02 -2.76 1.08
N GLN A 32 -6.26 -2.73 0.59
CA GLN A 32 -7.44 -3.36 1.21
C GLN A 32 -7.17 -4.81 1.64
N ALA A 33 -6.49 -5.60 0.80
CA ALA A 33 -6.23 -7.01 1.05
C ALA A 33 -5.34 -7.25 2.29
N LEU A 34 -4.58 -6.24 2.71
CA LEU A 34 -3.64 -6.30 3.82
C LEU A 34 -4.09 -5.50 5.04
N ARG A 35 -5.19 -4.73 4.96
CA ARG A 35 -5.66 -3.89 6.07
C ARG A 35 -5.89 -4.70 7.35
N GLY A 36 -6.53 -5.87 7.27
CA GLY A 36 -6.75 -6.74 8.44
C GLY A 36 -5.45 -7.26 9.06
N LEU A 37 -4.40 -7.51 8.26
CA LEU A 37 -3.08 -7.84 8.79
C LEU A 37 -2.45 -6.63 9.48
N GLY A 38 -2.58 -5.44 8.90
CA GLY A 38 -2.09 -4.21 9.49
C GLY A 38 -2.73 -3.93 10.85
N GLU A 39 -4.05 -4.07 10.96
CA GLU A 39 -4.79 -3.92 12.22
C GLU A 39 -4.31 -4.94 13.27
N TYR A 40 -4.09 -6.19 12.85
CA TYR A 40 -3.60 -7.25 13.73
C TYR A 40 -2.19 -6.96 14.30
N LEU A 41 -1.29 -6.41 13.47
CA LEU A 41 0.06 -6.02 13.86
C LEU A 41 0.06 -4.77 14.75
N ALA A 42 -0.74 -3.77 14.39
CA ALA A 42 -0.92 -2.54 15.17
C ALA A 42 -1.45 -2.82 16.58
N ALA A 43 -2.42 -3.73 16.71
CA ALA A 43 -2.93 -4.17 18.00
C ALA A 43 -1.86 -4.84 18.90
N ARG A 44 -0.69 -5.17 18.36
CA ARG A 44 0.48 -5.74 19.07
C ARG A 44 1.63 -4.74 19.22
N GLY A 45 1.38 -3.46 18.93
CA GLY A 45 2.36 -2.39 19.12
C GLY A 45 3.40 -2.28 18.01
N ILE A 46 3.15 -2.85 16.82
CA ILE A 46 3.97 -2.66 15.62
C ILE A 46 3.41 -1.47 14.85
N ALA A 47 4.24 -0.49 14.48
CA ALA A 47 3.82 0.58 13.57
C ALA A 47 3.66 0.00 12.16
N VAL A 48 2.62 0.39 11.43
CA VAL A 48 2.31 -0.22 10.13
C VAL A 48 2.00 0.85 9.08
N GLU A 49 2.59 0.68 7.91
CA GLU A 49 2.24 1.42 6.70
C GLU A 49 1.79 0.43 5.62
N GLY A 50 0.62 0.66 5.04
CA GLY A 50 0.08 -0.07 3.91
C GLY A 50 -0.01 0.82 2.69
N ILE A 51 0.95 0.66 1.77
CA ILE A 51 1.11 1.53 0.60
C ILE A 51 0.35 1.02 -0.61
N ARG A 52 0.00 1.93 -1.51
CA ARG A 52 -0.62 1.62 -2.80
C ARG A 52 0.41 1.73 -3.91
N LEU A 53 0.63 0.63 -4.63
CA LEU A 53 1.56 0.65 -5.75
C LEU A 53 1.01 1.51 -6.90
N PRO A 54 1.87 2.25 -7.64
CA PRO A 54 1.47 3.01 -8.81
C PRO A 54 0.60 2.21 -9.78
N GLY A 55 -0.49 2.82 -10.25
CA GLY A 55 -1.46 2.18 -11.16
C GLY A 55 -2.47 1.23 -10.50
N HIS A 56 -2.26 0.84 -9.25
CA HIS A 56 -3.17 -0.03 -8.53
C HIS A 56 -4.25 0.77 -7.80
N GLY A 57 -5.39 0.13 -7.56
CA GLY A 57 -6.51 0.76 -6.85
C GLY A 57 -7.16 1.91 -7.61
N THR A 58 -6.97 2.01 -8.93
CA THR A 58 -7.52 3.07 -9.79
C THR A 58 -8.27 2.45 -10.98
N THR A 59 -7.64 2.33 -12.14
CA THR A 59 -8.19 1.66 -13.33
C THR A 59 -7.16 0.71 -13.93
N TRP A 60 -7.59 -0.35 -14.61
CA TRP A 60 -6.65 -1.28 -15.25
C TRP A 60 -5.82 -0.59 -16.35
N GLN A 61 -6.36 0.47 -16.97
CA GLN A 61 -5.66 1.27 -17.96
C GLN A 61 -4.47 2.03 -17.35
N ASP A 62 -4.65 2.59 -16.14
CA ASP A 62 -3.55 3.19 -15.40
C ASP A 62 -2.51 2.13 -15.02
N LEU A 63 -2.94 0.97 -14.48
CA LEU A 63 -2.04 -0.15 -14.19
C LEU A 63 -1.20 -0.60 -15.40
N ASN A 64 -1.82 -0.68 -16.57
CA ASN A 64 -1.18 -1.13 -17.81
C ASN A 64 -0.08 -0.17 -18.32
N LEU A 65 0.00 1.06 -17.78
CA LEU A 65 1.03 2.03 -18.13
C LEU A 65 2.22 2.02 -17.15
N ARG A 66 2.16 1.23 -16.07
CA ARG A 66 3.17 1.23 -15.01
C ARG A 66 4.19 0.13 -15.16
N SER A 67 5.42 0.46 -14.78
CA SER A 67 6.56 -0.44 -14.79
C SER A 67 6.84 -1.00 -13.40
N ALA A 68 7.52 -2.15 -13.34
CA ALA A 68 8.00 -2.71 -12.09
C ALA A 68 8.97 -1.77 -11.34
N HIS A 69 9.72 -0.92 -12.05
CA HIS A 69 10.62 0.06 -11.43
C HIS A 69 9.85 1.13 -10.65
N GLU A 70 8.70 1.60 -11.15
CA GLU A 70 7.84 2.52 -10.40
C GLU A 70 7.30 1.86 -9.11
N TRP A 71 6.99 0.56 -9.16
CA TRP A 71 6.54 -0.17 -7.97
C TRP A 71 7.65 -0.34 -6.94
N VAL A 72 8.86 -0.68 -7.37
CA VAL A 72 10.02 -0.78 -6.47
C VAL A 72 10.33 0.57 -5.84
N ALA A 73 10.33 1.66 -6.62
CA ALA A 73 10.57 3.01 -6.09
C ALA A 73 9.53 3.43 -5.03
N ALA A 74 8.25 3.07 -5.23
CA ALA A 74 7.21 3.32 -4.24
C ALA A 74 7.42 2.50 -2.94
N VAL A 75 7.89 1.26 -3.06
CA VAL A 75 8.25 0.43 -1.90
C VAL A 75 9.44 1.01 -1.14
N GLU A 76 10.48 1.46 -1.85
CA GLU A 76 11.65 2.10 -1.25
C GLU A 76 11.25 3.39 -0.50
N GLN A 77 10.42 4.24 -1.11
CA GLN A 77 9.90 5.45 -0.46
C GLN A 77 9.06 5.16 0.79
N GLY A 78 8.26 4.08 0.79
CA GLY A 78 7.49 3.68 1.98
C GLY A 78 8.34 3.07 3.09
N TYR A 79 9.59 2.70 2.81
CA TYR A 79 10.51 2.11 3.77
C TYR A 79 11.39 3.15 4.48
N GLU A 80 11.64 4.29 3.83
CA GLU A 80 12.40 5.43 4.38
C GLU A 80 11.61 6.19 5.47
#